data_AF-A0AA91FA17-F1
#
_entry.id   AF-A0AA91FA17-F1
#
_cell.length_a   1.000
_cell.length_b   1.000
_cell.length_c   1.000
_cell.angle_alpha   90.00
_cell.angle_beta   90.00
_cell.angle_gamma   90.00
#
_symmetry.space_group_name_H-M   'P 1'
#
loop_
_entity.id
_entity.type
_entity.pdbx_description
1 polymer ?
#
loop_
_entity_poly.entity_id
_entity_poly.type
_entity_poly.pdbx_seq_one_letter_code
_entity_poly.pdbx_strand_id
1 'polypeptide(L)'
;MGGLVNTGTSEFRMLRSLSASIGADPLLVQGAGGNTSIKQAGVLWIKASGTWLKNARDDEIMVPVALAPLLDAVAQRSPAAETAGQFTLADLNPRQLRPSIETTVHALLPQKIVVHVHCVETISIAVQANAEALLEERLRGLDWAFVPYRRPGLPLAQGIAERLKPATNVLVLGNHGLVVAADTVAEAALLLQRVTGLLARPPRPAPAPDLDALLRLAAGSDYRLPASAAAHDVATDLASCRIAASGSLYPDHVIFLGVGSVIAGPGENAAAIVARTAAAPTSLLFPGKGVLMRRDANAGAEAMARCLADVVARVDGAARVNYLSPKENAELLNWDAEKYRQQLNREGATLQ
;
A
#
# COMPACT_ATOMS: atom_id res chain seq x y z
N MET A 1 10.87 37.62 -3.32
CA MET A 1 10.37 37.45 -4.69
C MET A 1 9.95 35.99 -4.86
N GLY A 2 8.68 35.69 -4.63
CA GLY A 2 8.14 34.34 -4.77
C GLY A 2 7.91 34.03 -6.24
N GLY A 3 8.71 33.15 -6.81
CA GLY A 3 8.41 32.57 -8.11
C GLY A 3 7.10 31.79 -8.02
N LEU A 4 6.12 32.16 -8.82
CA LEU A 4 4.87 31.39 -8.98
C LEU A 4 5.23 29.93 -9.25
N VAL A 5 4.78 29.02 -8.40
CA VAL A 5 4.99 27.58 -8.59
C VAL A 5 4.11 27.12 -9.74
N ASN A 6 4.71 26.93 -10.91
CA ASN A 6 4.00 26.54 -12.12
C ASN A 6 3.77 25.01 -12.15
N THR A 7 2.59 24.58 -11.71
CA THR A 7 2.12 23.18 -11.82
C THR A 7 1.89 22.74 -13.28
N GLY A 8 2.01 23.64 -14.25
CA GLY A 8 1.97 23.38 -15.70
C GLY A 8 3.31 22.96 -16.33
N THR A 9 4.38 22.79 -15.55
CA THR A 9 5.68 22.32 -16.07
C THR A 9 5.56 20.95 -16.77
N SER A 10 6.46 20.66 -17.72
CA SER A 10 6.52 19.35 -18.39
C SER A 10 6.66 18.20 -17.39
N GLU A 11 7.56 18.33 -16.42
CA GLU A 11 7.79 17.33 -15.36
C GLU A 11 6.55 17.08 -14.50
N PHE A 12 5.77 18.12 -14.16
CA PHE A 12 4.56 17.92 -13.35
C PHE A 12 3.49 17.14 -14.13
N ARG A 13 3.31 17.44 -15.42
CA ARG A 13 2.39 16.68 -16.30
C ARG A 13 2.87 15.24 -16.52
N MET A 14 4.18 15.04 -16.66
CA MET A 14 4.79 13.72 -16.74
C MET A 14 4.57 12.93 -15.44
N LEU A 15 4.73 13.56 -14.27
CA LEU A 15 4.46 12.92 -12.98
C LEU A 15 3.01 12.45 -12.92
N ARG A 16 2.03 13.32 -13.19
CA ARG A 16 0.60 12.94 -13.21
C ARG A 16 0.34 11.76 -14.16
N SER A 17 1.02 11.73 -15.31
CA SER A 17 0.91 10.64 -16.27
C SER A 17 1.53 9.34 -15.78
N LEU A 18 2.68 9.40 -15.10
CA LEU A 18 3.30 8.25 -14.45
C LEU A 18 2.43 7.74 -13.31
N SER A 19 1.93 8.62 -12.43
CA SER A 19 1.00 8.31 -11.35
C SER A 19 -0.23 7.54 -11.86
N ALA A 20 -0.86 8.02 -12.92
CA ALA A 20 -2.01 7.32 -13.52
C ALA A 20 -1.62 5.95 -14.08
N SER A 21 -0.46 5.84 -14.73
CA SER A 21 0.02 4.57 -15.28
C SER A 21 0.30 3.53 -14.20
N ILE A 22 1.05 3.89 -13.15
CA ILE A 22 1.36 2.95 -12.05
C ILE A 22 0.14 2.66 -11.19
N GLY A 23 -0.78 3.63 -11.05
CA GLY A 23 -2.03 3.47 -10.32
C GLY A 23 -3.02 2.53 -11.00
N ALA A 24 -2.91 2.36 -12.32
CA ALA A 24 -3.71 1.42 -13.09
C ALA A 24 -3.17 -0.01 -13.07
N ASP A 25 -1.92 -0.22 -12.63
CA ASP A 25 -1.31 -1.54 -12.52
C ASP A 25 -1.54 -2.13 -11.11
N PRO A 26 -2.40 -3.17 -10.98
CA PRO A 26 -2.72 -3.78 -9.69
C PRO A 26 -1.52 -4.51 -9.05
N LEU A 27 -0.43 -4.77 -9.78
CA LEU A 27 0.80 -5.33 -9.21
C LEU A 27 1.70 -4.26 -8.59
N LEU A 28 1.46 -2.98 -8.89
CA LEU A 28 2.21 -1.84 -8.35
C LEU A 28 1.43 -1.12 -7.26
N VAL A 29 0.15 -0.81 -7.49
CA VAL A 29 -0.67 0.01 -6.59
C VAL A 29 -2.07 -0.60 -6.46
N GLN A 30 -2.59 -0.67 -5.24
CA GLN A 30 -3.93 -1.19 -4.97
C GLN A 30 -4.78 -0.17 -4.23
N GLY A 31 -5.95 0.14 -4.79
CA GLY A 31 -6.87 1.14 -4.23
C GLY A 31 -6.21 2.50 -4.01
N ALA A 32 -6.30 2.99 -2.78
CA ALA A 32 -5.71 4.26 -2.35
C ALA A 32 -4.26 4.12 -1.82
N GLY A 33 -3.63 2.95 -1.93
CA GLY A 33 -2.22 2.76 -1.59
C GLY A 33 -1.26 3.51 -2.52
N GLY A 34 0.04 3.54 -2.17
CA GLY A 34 1.08 4.24 -2.93
C GLY A 34 0.92 5.76 -3.03
N ASN A 35 2.00 6.45 -3.38
CA ASN A 35 2.01 7.89 -3.59
C ASN A 35 3.19 8.34 -4.47
N THR A 36 3.03 9.50 -5.08
CA THR A 36 4.06 10.13 -5.93
C THR A 36 4.22 11.58 -5.54
N SER A 37 5.42 12.12 -5.65
CA SER A 37 5.68 13.53 -5.41
C SER A 37 6.70 14.16 -6.37
N ILE A 38 6.65 15.49 -6.42
CA ILE A 38 7.64 16.34 -7.05
C ILE A 38 8.00 17.52 -6.14
N LYS A 39 9.30 17.77 -5.98
CA LYS A 39 9.84 18.93 -5.24
C LYS A 39 10.15 20.07 -6.21
N GLN A 40 9.54 21.24 -6.02
CA GLN A 40 9.77 22.43 -6.85
C GLN A 40 9.70 23.69 -6.00
N ALA A 41 10.72 24.55 -6.09
CA ALA A 41 10.77 25.85 -5.40
C ALA A 41 10.48 25.79 -3.88
N GLY A 42 11.03 24.78 -3.18
CA GLY A 42 10.81 24.59 -1.74
C GLY A 42 9.45 24.00 -1.36
N VAL A 43 8.63 23.62 -2.34
CA VAL A 43 7.33 22.98 -2.14
C VAL A 43 7.41 21.51 -2.57
N LEU A 44 6.91 20.62 -1.71
CA LEU A 44 6.67 19.22 -2.02
C LEU A 44 5.21 19.07 -2.45
N TRP A 45 4.99 18.74 -3.72
CA TRP A 45 3.67 18.39 -4.23
C TRP A 45 3.50 16.89 -4.11
N ILE A 46 2.59 16.44 -3.25
CA ILE A 46 2.39 15.04 -2.89
C ILE A 46 0.94 14.62 -3.14
N LYS A 47 0.71 13.36 -3.52
CA LYS A 47 -0.64 12.78 -3.61
C LYS A 47 -1.48 13.06 -2.35
N ALA A 48 -2.74 13.43 -2.53
CA ALA A 48 -3.74 13.58 -1.49
C ALA A 48 -4.14 12.24 -0.85
N SER A 49 -4.35 12.23 0.46
CA SER A 49 -4.82 11.06 1.20
C SER A 49 -6.19 10.58 0.70
N GLY A 50 -6.38 9.26 0.59
CA GLY A 50 -7.64 8.64 0.14
C GLY A 50 -7.91 8.66 -1.37
N THR A 51 -7.11 9.38 -2.16
CA THR A 51 -7.26 9.42 -3.63
C THR A 51 -6.57 8.23 -4.30
N TRP A 52 -6.95 7.92 -5.55
CA TRP A 52 -6.36 6.85 -6.33
C TRP A 52 -5.39 7.41 -7.37
N LEU A 53 -4.18 6.85 -7.44
CA LEU A 53 -3.17 7.31 -8.40
C LEU A 53 -3.64 7.15 -9.85
N LYS A 54 -4.47 6.15 -10.16
CA LYS A 54 -5.03 5.92 -11.50
C LYS A 54 -5.78 7.14 -12.06
N ASN A 55 -6.36 7.96 -11.18
CA ASN A 55 -7.14 9.15 -11.55
C ASN A 55 -6.27 10.41 -11.68
N ALA A 56 -4.94 10.31 -11.49
CA ALA A 56 -4.06 11.48 -11.40
C ALA A 56 -4.02 12.37 -12.65
N ARG A 57 -4.42 11.86 -13.83
CA ARG A 57 -4.52 12.66 -15.06
C ARG A 57 -5.77 13.55 -15.09
N ASP A 58 -6.86 13.05 -14.54
CA ASP A 58 -8.18 13.67 -14.66
C ASP A 58 -8.51 14.52 -13.43
N ASP A 59 -8.04 14.08 -12.25
CA ASP A 59 -8.28 14.76 -10.98
C ASP A 59 -7.06 15.56 -10.50
N GLU A 60 -7.33 16.68 -9.83
CA GLU A 60 -6.34 17.44 -9.06
C GLU A 60 -6.12 16.76 -7.70
N ILE A 61 -5.17 15.84 -7.65
CA ILE A 61 -4.86 15.05 -6.45
C ILE A 61 -3.53 15.43 -5.79
N MET A 62 -2.88 16.52 -6.22
CA MET A 62 -1.57 16.93 -5.69
C MET A 62 -1.73 18.04 -4.66
N VAL A 63 -1.20 17.83 -3.46
CA VAL A 63 -1.27 18.75 -2.32
C VAL A 63 0.10 19.41 -2.11
N PRO A 64 0.18 20.75 -2.07
CA PRO A 64 1.42 21.46 -1.83
C PRO A 64 1.75 21.53 -0.34
N VAL A 65 2.96 21.10 0.02
CA VAL A 65 3.47 21.09 1.39
C VAL A 65 4.80 21.85 1.47
N ALA A 66 4.94 22.73 2.45
CA ALA A 66 6.18 23.47 2.71
C ALA A 66 7.28 22.50 3.17
N LEU A 67 8.34 22.35 2.37
CA LEU A 67 9.32 21.29 2.57
C LEU A 67 10.24 21.54 3.78
N ALA A 68 10.83 22.74 3.90
CA ALA A 68 11.80 23.03 4.95
C ALA A 68 11.18 22.91 6.37
N PRO A 69 10.02 23.52 6.68
CA PRO A 69 9.40 23.35 8.00
C PRO A 69 9.02 21.89 8.31
N LEU A 70 8.62 21.12 7.31
CA LEU A 70 8.34 19.69 7.49
C LEU A 70 9.61 18.92 7.85
N LEU A 71 10.72 19.16 7.17
CA LEU A 71 12.02 18.53 7.47
C LEU A 71 12.50 18.87 8.88
N ASP A 72 12.37 20.13 9.30
CA ASP A 72 12.72 20.56 10.66
C ASP A 72 11.89 19.82 11.71
N ALA A 73 10.59 19.66 11.47
CA ALA A 73 9.71 18.92 12.37
C ALA A 73 10.02 17.42 12.43
N VAL A 74 10.40 16.80 11.31
CA VAL A 74 10.87 15.40 11.29
C VAL A 74 12.15 15.26 12.11
N ALA A 75 13.12 16.17 11.93
CA ALA A 75 14.38 16.16 12.68
C ALA A 75 14.17 16.31 14.19
N GLN A 76 13.19 17.14 14.59
CA GLN A 76 12.81 17.35 15.99
C GLN A 76 11.88 16.27 16.55
N ARG A 77 11.50 15.26 15.74
CA ARG A 77 10.52 14.22 16.10
C ARG A 77 9.19 14.80 16.57
N SER A 78 8.79 15.93 16.00
CA SER A 78 7.57 16.63 16.36
C SER A 78 6.34 15.82 15.92
N PRO A 79 5.31 15.64 16.78
CA PRO A 79 4.03 15.01 16.40
C PRO A 79 3.37 15.69 15.19
N ALA A 80 3.72 16.93 14.95
CA ALA A 80 3.22 17.74 13.87
C ALA A 80 3.64 17.23 12.47
N ALA A 81 4.70 16.42 12.39
CA ALA A 81 5.13 15.72 11.18
C ALA A 81 4.35 14.43 10.88
N GLU A 82 3.46 13.97 11.78
CA GLU A 82 2.74 12.69 11.66
C GLU A 82 1.86 12.60 10.40
N THR A 83 1.19 13.70 10.03
CA THR A 83 0.26 13.74 8.89
C THR A 83 0.61 14.81 7.86
N ALA A 84 1.64 15.61 8.12
CA ALA A 84 2.07 16.78 7.35
C ALA A 84 1.00 17.87 7.09
N GLY A 85 -0.24 17.71 7.58
CA GLY A 85 -1.37 18.58 7.25
C GLY A 85 -1.14 20.05 7.58
N GLN A 86 -0.51 20.35 8.70
CA GLN A 86 -0.21 21.73 9.12
C GLN A 86 0.83 22.45 8.25
N PHE A 87 1.58 21.72 7.43
CA PHE A 87 2.57 22.30 6.51
C PHE A 87 1.98 22.53 5.12
N THR A 88 0.69 22.27 4.93
CA THR A 88 -0.01 22.48 3.66
C THR A 88 -0.10 23.97 3.35
N LEU A 89 0.25 24.34 2.12
CA LEU A 89 0.14 25.72 1.65
C LEU A 89 -1.30 25.99 1.18
N ALA A 90 -2.13 26.55 2.07
CA ALA A 90 -3.57 26.71 1.85
C ALA A 90 -3.92 27.49 0.57
N ASP A 91 -3.18 28.56 0.27
CA ASP A 91 -3.39 29.41 -0.93
C ASP A 91 -3.19 28.64 -2.25
N LEU A 92 -2.44 27.54 -2.21
CA LEU A 92 -2.17 26.67 -3.35
C LEU A 92 -3.02 25.38 -3.32
N ASN A 93 -3.92 25.24 -2.35
CA ASN A 93 -4.76 24.05 -2.14
C ASN A 93 -6.25 24.44 -1.99
N PRO A 94 -6.90 24.97 -3.06
CA PRO A 94 -8.27 25.48 -2.98
C PRO A 94 -9.30 24.41 -2.62
N ARG A 95 -9.02 23.13 -2.96
CA ARG A 95 -9.86 21.98 -2.63
C ARG A 95 -9.70 21.50 -1.18
N GLN A 96 -8.77 22.10 -0.42
CA GLN A 96 -8.49 21.77 0.98
C GLN A 96 -8.22 20.26 1.19
N LEU A 97 -7.60 19.62 0.20
CA LEU A 97 -7.24 18.21 0.27
C LEU A 97 -6.16 18.00 1.32
N ARG A 98 -6.22 16.87 2.03
CA ARG A 98 -5.18 16.50 3.00
C ARG A 98 -4.03 15.79 2.28
N PRO A 99 -2.76 16.12 2.58
CA PRO A 99 -1.62 15.42 1.99
C PRO A 99 -1.57 13.96 2.47
N SER A 100 -0.83 13.11 1.73
CA SER A 100 -0.57 11.73 2.16
C SER A 100 0.04 11.69 3.57
N ILE A 101 -0.34 10.70 4.37
CA ILE A 101 0.31 10.42 5.66
C ILE A 101 1.81 10.10 5.52
N GLU A 102 2.24 9.71 4.32
CA GLU A 102 3.61 9.32 4.01
C GLU A 102 4.41 10.48 3.41
N THR A 103 3.90 11.71 3.51
CA THR A 103 4.59 12.91 3.01
C THR A 103 6.01 13.03 3.57
N THR A 104 6.24 12.60 4.81
CA THR A 104 7.57 12.59 5.44
C THR A 104 8.56 11.64 4.75
N VAL A 105 8.10 10.49 4.24
CA VAL A 105 8.91 9.56 3.42
C VAL A 105 9.43 10.29 2.18
N HIS A 106 8.55 11.02 1.50
CA HIS A 106 8.91 11.79 0.31
C HIS A 106 9.82 12.98 0.61
N ALA A 107 9.65 13.64 1.76
CA ALA A 107 10.44 14.79 2.16
C ALA A 107 11.91 14.42 2.41
N LEU A 108 12.16 13.26 3.04
CA LEU A 108 13.50 12.81 3.45
C LEU A 108 14.43 12.48 2.28
N LEU A 109 13.89 12.03 1.15
CA LEU A 109 14.69 11.74 -0.04
C LEU A 109 15.08 13.05 -0.72
N PRO A 110 16.38 13.33 -0.95
CA PRO A 110 16.82 14.62 -1.49
C PRO A 110 16.42 14.83 -2.95
N GLN A 111 16.19 13.74 -3.70
CA GLN A 111 15.90 13.79 -5.13
C GLN A 111 14.55 14.46 -5.42
N LYS A 112 14.45 15.04 -6.61
CA LYS A 112 13.29 15.84 -7.03
C LYS A 112 11.99 15.04 -7.09
N ILE A 113 12.04 13.84 -7.66
CA ILE A 113 10.90 12.95 -7.89
C ILE A 113 11.00 11.77 -6.94
N VAL A 114 9.89 11.45 -6.28
CA VAL A 114 9.80 10.27 -5.42
C VAL A 114 8.53 9.51 -5.76
N VAL A 115 8.67 8.20 -5.99
CA VAL A 115 7.58 7.28 -6.33
C VAL A 115 7.58 6.18 -5.28
N HIS A 116 6.48 6.07 -4.54
CA HIS A 116 6.23 5.02 -3.58
C HIS A 116 5.09 4.13 -4.06
N VAL A 117 5.36 2.82 -4.16
CA VAL A 117 4.39 1.81 -4.60
C VAL A 117 4.32 0.66 -3.60
N HIS A 118 3.14 0.07 -3.46
CA HIS A 118 2.90 -1.12 -2.65
C HIS A 118 2.99 -2.35 -3.56
N CYS A 119 4.10 -2.46 -4.29
CA CYS A 119 4.19 -3.44 -5.35
C CYS A 119 4.31 -4.87 -4.79
N VAL A 120 3.54 -5.78 -5.40
CA VAL A 120 3.39 -7.19 -4.99
C VAL A 120 4.74 -7.89 -4.88
N GLU A 121 5.61 -7.67 -5.86
CA GLU A 121 6.92 -8.31 -5.93
C GLU A 121 7.78 -7.93 -4.72
N THR A 122 7.84 -6.65 -4.38
CA THR A 122 8.59 -6.17 -3.20
C THR A 122 7.97 -6.67 -1.90
N ILE A 123 6.65 -6.55 -1.72
CA ILE A 123 5.97 -6.98 -0.50
C ILE A 123 6.22 -8.47 -0.27
N SER A 124 6.09 -9.31 -1.30
CA SER A 124 6.30 -10.76 -1.19
C SER A 124 7.72 -11.13 -0.70
N ILE A 125 8.72 -10.28 -0.92
CA ILE A 125 10.07 -10.45 -0.37
C ILE A 125 10.16 -9.83 1.03
N ALA A 126 9.68 -8.60 1.18
CA ALA A 126 9.80 -7.78 2.38
C ALA A 126 9.05 -8.33 3.61
N VAL A 127 8.10 -9.25 3.42
CA VAL A 127 7.41 -9.96 4.52
C VAL A 127 8.20 -11.17 5.04
N GLN A 128 9.27 -11.61 4.38
CA GLN A 128 10.02 -12.81 4.78
C GLN A 128 11.10 -12.49 5.83
N ALA A 129 11.37 -13.45 6.72
CA ALA A 129 12.35 -13.30 7.81
C ALA A 129 13.78 -13.05 7.31
N ASN A 130 14.12 -13.56 6.12
CA ASN A 130 15.40 -13.37 5.45
C ASN A 130 15.34 -12.33 4.31
N ALA A 131 14.38 -11.40 4.34
CA ALA A 131 14.16 -10.40 3.29
C ALA A 131 15.45 -9.66 2.90
N GLU A 132 16.22 -9.16 3.87
CA GLU A 132 17.43 -8.37 3.61
C GLU A 132 18.49 -9.17 2.82
N ALA A 133 18.64 -10.46 3.09
CA ALA A 133 19.55 -11.33 2.34
C ALA A 133 19.08 -11.57 0.89
N LEU A 134 17.78 -11.77 0.69
CA LEU A 134 17.19 -11.93 -0.65
C LEU A 134 17.32 -10.64 -1.48
N LEU A 135 17.19 -9.48 -0.83
CA LEU A 135 17.32 -8.17 -1.45
C LEU A 135 18.77 -7.85 -1.82
N GLU A 136 19.73 -8.17 -0.94
CA GLU A 136 21.17 -7.97 -1.19
C GLU A 136 21.63 -8.71 -2.46
N GLU A 137 21.12 -9.92 -2.70
CA GLU A 137 21.42 -10.66 -3.92
C GLU A 137 20.83 -9.97 -5.17
N ARG A 138 19.54 -9.60 -5.11
CA ARG A 138 18.79 -9.11 -6.28
C ARG A 138 19.07 -7.65 -6.63
N LEU A 139 19.41 -6.83 -5.66
CA LEU A 139 19.63 -5.39 -5.81
C LEU A 139 21.11 -5.02 -5.79
N ARG A 140 22.00 -6.01 -5.90
CA ARG A 140 23.45 -5.78 -5.96
C ARG A 140 23.80 -4.75 -7.04
N GLY A 141 24.58 -3.75 -6.65
CA GLY A 141 25.01 -2.67 -7.53
C GLY A 141 23.99 -1.54 -7.69
N LEU A 142 22.93 -1.50 -6.88
CA LEU A 142 22.06 -0.33 -6.72
C LEU A 142 22.34 0.37 -5.39
N ASP A 143 22.03 1.66 -5.31
CA ASP A 143 22.10 2.44 -4.08
C ASP A 143 20.80 2.28 -3.28
N TRP A 144 20.67 1.13 -2.62
CA TRP A 144 19.44 0.76 -1.92
C TRP A 144 19.63 0.67 -0.39
N ALA A 145 18.52 0.74 0.34
CA ALA A 145 18.49 0.43 1.78
C ALA A 145 17.23 -0.34 2.17
N PHE A 146 17.37 -1.28 3.11
CA PHE A 146 16.25 -1.94 3.78
C PHE A 146 15.88 -1.18 5.05
N VAL A 147 14.58 -0.92 5.24
CA VAL A 147 14.04 -0.38 6.49
C VAL A 147 13.09 -1.45 7.07
N PRO A 148 13.40 -2.05 8.22
CA PRO A 148 12.48 -2.96 8.90
C PRO A 148 11.13 -2.30 9.15
N TYR A 149 10.08 -3.11 9.33
CA TYR A 149 8.74 -2.57 9.51
C TYR A 149 8.69 -1.49 10.61
N ARG A 150 8.10 -0.37 10.23
CA ARG A 150 7.74 0.77 11.07
C ARG A 150 6.37 1.23 10.60
N ARG A 151 5.52 1.64 11.53
CA ARG A 151 4.20 2.17 11.20
C ARG A 151 4.32 3.36 10.23
N PRO A 152 3.50 3.43 9.16
CA PRO A 152 3.45 4.59 8.27
C PRO A 152 3.24 5.90 9.04
N GLY A 153 3.89 6.98 8.59
CA GLY A 153 3.94 8.26 9.31
C GLY A 153 5.33 8.55 9.89
N LEU A 154 5.38 9.25 11.04
CA LEU A 154 6.65 9.66 11.65
C LEU A 154 7.57 8.50 12.05
N PRO A 155 7.10 7.35 12.60
CA PRO A 155 7.98 6.24 12.95
C PRO A 155 8.74 5.66 11.75
N LEU A 156 8.06 5.54 10.60
CA LEU A 156 8.68 5.12 9.35
C LEU A 156 9.70 6.14 8.84
N ALA A 157 9.36 7.43 8.89
CA ALA A 157 10.29 8.50 8.53
C ALA A 157 11.58 8.45 9.37
N GLN A 158 11.48 8.18 10.68
CA GLN A 158 12.63 8.00 11.55
C GLN A 158 13.46 6.77 11.15
N GLY A 159 12.81 5.63 10.87
CA GLY A 159 13.50 4.42 10.40
C GLY A 159 14.21 4.61 9.07
N ILE A 160 13.64 5.43 8.17
CA ILE A 160 14.30 5.81 6.92
C ILE A 160 15.52 6.69 7.21
N ALA A 161 15.38 7.73 8.03
CA ALA A 161 16.48 8.63 8.38
C ALA A 161 17.68 7.89 9.02
N GLU A 162 17.42 6.83 9.78
CA GLU A 162 18.45 5.94 10.37
C GLU A 162 19.24 5.14 9.32
N ARG A 163 18.66 4.89 8.14
CA ARG A 163 19.22 4.00 7.10
C ARG A 163 19.66 4.73 5.84
N LEU A 164 19.24 5.98 5.66
CA LEU A 164 19.47 6.75 4.45
C LEU A 164 20.95 7.11 4.30
N LYS A 165 21.51 6.84 3.13
CA LYS A 165 22.83 7.35 2.71
C LYS A 165 22.62 8.43 1.64
N PRO A 166 23.59 9.33 1.41
CA PRO A 166 23.45 10.38 0.40
C PRO A 166 23.12 9.88 -1.01
N ALA A 167 23.63 8.70 -1.38
CA ALA A 167 23.38 8.09 -2.69
C ALA A 167 22.08 7.28 -2.76
N THR A 168 21.43 6.97 -1.63
CA THR A 168 20.27 6.08 -1.60
C THR A 168 19.14 6.62 -2.46
N ASN A 169 18.74 5.83 -3.46
CA ASN A 169 17.67 6.14 -4.40
C ASN A 169 16.62 5.02 -4.49
N VAL A 170 16.82 3.92 -3.75
CA VAL A 170 15.87 2.81 -3.61
C VAL A 170 15.70 2.48 -2.12
N LEU A 171 14.46 2.48 -1.62
CA LEU A 171 14.13 2.01 -0.27
C LEU A 171 13.18 0.83 -0.36
N VAL A 172 13.55 -0.28 0.27
CA VAL A 172 12.64 -1.41 0.50
C VAL A 172 12.15 -1.36 1.93
N LEU A 173 10.84 -1.23 2.10
CA LEU A 173 10.18 -1.07 3.38
C LEU A 173 9.57 -2.42 3.80
N GLY A 174 10.06 -2.95 4.93
CA GLY A 174 9.60 -4.22 5.52
C GLY A 174 8.09 -4.23 5.66
N ASN A 175 7.45 -5.30 5.19
CA ASN A 175 5.99 -5.48 5.23
C ASN A 175 5.19 -4.32 4.60
N HIS A 176 5.76 -3.54 3.67
CA HIS A 176 5.07 -2.33 3.20
C HIS A 176 5.20 -2.10 1.69
N GLY A 177 6.40 -1.93 1.15
CA GLY A 177 6.54 -1.61 -0.27
C GLY A 177 7.89 -1.06 -0.67
N LEU A 178 7.89 -0.32 -1.76
CA LEU A 178 9.08 0.18 -2.45
C LEU A 178 9.00 1.69 -2.63
N VAL A 179 10.10 2.39 -2.38
CA VAL A 179 10.26 3.80 -2.75
C VAL A 179 11.44 3.90 -3.73
N VAL A 180 11.25 4.61 -4.83
CA VAL A 180 12.34 5.01 -5.73
C VAL A 180 12.39 6.52 -5.86
N ALA A 181 13.59 7.06 -6.03
CA ALA A 181 13.83 8.50 -6.10
C ALA A 181 14.79 8.85 -7.23
N ALA A 182 14.52 9.91 -7.98
CA ALA A 182 15.37 10.37 -9.07
C ALA A 182 15.17 11.86 -9.35
N ASP A 183 16.02 12.44 -10.18
CA ASP A 183 15.97 13.88 -10.50
C ASP A 183 14.95 14.21 -11.60
N THR A 184 14.53 13.22 -12.39
CA THR A 184 13.48 13.35 -13.40
C THR A 184 12.43 12.24 -13.31
N VAL A 185 11.22 12.51 -13.83
CA VAL A 185 10.14 11.50 -13.87
C VAL A 185 10.54 10.30 -14.72
N ALA A 186 11.27 10.52 -15.81
CA ALA A 186 11.73 9.46 -16.69
C ALA A 186 12.71 8.51 -15.97
N GLU A 187 13.69 9.04 -15.24
CA GLU A 187 14.62 8.23 -14.46
C GLU A 187 13.93 7.48 -13.32
N ALA A 188 12.98 8.13 -12.63
CA ALA A 188 12.19 7.47 -11.59
C ALA A 188 11.37 6.29 -12.15
N ALA A 189 10.77 6.45 -13.33
CA ALA A 189 10.04 5.39 -14.01
C ALA A 189 10.95 4.21 -14.41
N LEU A 190 12.12 4.51 -14.99
CA LEU A 190 13.10 3.49 -15.37
C LEU A 190 13.67 2.76 -14.14
N LEU A 191 13.96 3.48 -13.06
CA LEU A 191 14.43 2.89 -11.81
C LEU A 191 13.35 2.00 -11.18
N LEU A 192 12.10 2.45 -11.16
CA LEU A 192 10.96 1.64 -10.69
C LEU A 192 10.88 0.33 -11.48
N GLN A 193 10.85 0.42 -12.82
CA GLN A 193 10.77 -0.75 -13.69
C GLN A 193 11.95 -1.70 -13.49
N ARG A 194 13.18 -1.17 -13.36
CA ARG A 194 14.38 -1.97 -13.12
C ARG A 194 14.27 -2.72 -11.79
N VAL A 195 13.93 -2.02 -10.71
CA VAL A 195 13.86 -2.64 -9.37
C VAL A 195 12.74 -3.68 -9.31
N THR A 196 11.54 -3.37 -9.78
CA THR A 196 10.43 -4.33 -9.77
C THR A 196 10.73 -5.54 -10.65
N GLY A 197 11.42 -5.35 -11.79
CA GLY A 197 11.90 -6.45 -12.64
C GLY A 197 12.91 -7.36 -11.94
N LEU A 198 13.87 -6.80 -11.18
CA LEU A 198 14.84 -7.58 -10.40
C LEU A 198 14.19 -8.33 -9.23
N LEU A 199 13.13 -7.76 -8.65
CA LEU A 199 12.39 -8.38 -7.54
C LEU A 199 11.30 -9.34 -7.99
N ALA A 200 10.97 -9.36 -9.29
CA ALA A 200 9.89 -10.17 -9.83
C ALA A 200 10.10 -11.67 -9.55
N ARG A 201 9.00 -12.34 -9.18
CA ARG A 201 8.92 -13.79 -9.02
C ARG A 201 7.60 -14.31 -9.62
N PRO A 202 7.63 -15.48 -10.26
CA PRO A 202 6.39 -16.08 -10.74
C PRO A 202 5.48 -16.44 -9.55
N PRO A 203 4.16 -16.20 -9.65
CA PRO A 203 3.22 -16.73 -8.68
C PRO A 203 3.19 -18.27 -8.77
N ARG A 204 3.00 -18.93 -7.63
CA ARG A 204 2.69 -20.35 -7.61
C ARG A 204 1.34 -20.59 -8.31
N PRO A 205 1.22 -21.69 -9.08
CA PRO A 205 -0.06 -22.05 -9.67
C PRO A 205 -1.05 -22.44 -8.56
N ALA A 206 -2.28 -21.93 -8.68
CA ALA A 206 -3.38 -22.26 -7.78
C ALA A 206 -4.42 -23.12 -8.51
N PRO A 207 -5.04 -24.11 -7.85
CA PRO A 207 -6.20 -24.81 -8.38
C PRO A 207 -7.37 -23.87 -8.68
N ALA A 208 -8.22 -24.26 -9.62
CA ALA A 208 -9.44 -23.52 -9.93
C ALA A 208 -10.39 -23.48 -8.71
N PRO A 209 -11.14 -22.37 -8.51
CA PRO A 209 -12.09 -22.26 -7.42
C PRO A 209 -13.34 -23.13 -7.64
N ASP A 210 -13.92 -23.61 -6.53
CA ASP A 210 -15.22 -24.30 -6.51
C ASP A 210 -16.34 -23.28 -6.31
N LEU A 211 -16.72 -22.62 -7.41
CA LEU A 211 -17.72 -21.54 -7.40
C LEU A 211 -19.10 -22.03 -6.91
N ASP A 212 -19.50 -23.24 -7.29
CA ASP A 212 -20.78 -23.82 -6.88
C ASP A 212 -20.81 -24.06 -5.36
N ALA A 213 -19.73 -24.57 -4.78
CA ALA A 213 -19.63 -24.69 -3.33
C ALA A 213 -19.63 -23.31 -2.66
N LEU A 214 -18.90 -22.32 -3.18
CA LEU A 214 -18.88 -20.97 -2.63
C LEU A 214 -20.27 -20.34 -2.63
N LEU A 215 -21.05 -20.49 -3.70
CA LEU A 215 -22.43 -20.00 -3.76
C LEU A 215 -23.33 -20.67 -2.73
N ARG A 216 -23.19 -22.00 -2.52
CA ARG A 216 -23.90 -22.71 -1.44
C ARG A 216 -23.47 -22.25 -0.05
N LEU A 217 -22.18 -21.99 0.16
CA LEU A 217 -21.62 -21.51 1.43
C LEU A 217 -22.00 -20.06 1.73
N ALA A 218 -22.27 -19.25 0.70
CA ALA A 218 -22.76 -17.88 0.82
C ALA A 218 -24.28 -17.79 1.03
N ALA A 219 -25.04 -18.87 0.74
CA ALA A 219 -26.50 -18.84 0.75
C ALA A 219 -27.05 -18.40 2.11
N GLY A 220 -27.99 -17.45 2.09
CA GLY A 220 -28.59 -16.88 3.31
C GLY A 220 -27.68 -15.93 4.10
N SER A 221 -26.57 -15.46 3.51
CA SER A 221 -25.65 -14.51 4.13
C SER A 221 -25.40 -13.27 3.26
N ASP A 222 -24.81 -12.23 3.87
CA ASP A 222 -24.38 -11.01 3.18
C ASP A 222 -23.01 -11.16 2.51
N TYR A 223 -22.75 -12.29 1.84
CA TYR A 223 -21.51 -12.54 1.12
C TYR A 223 -21.77 -12.84 -0.36
N ARG A 224 -20.75 -12.56 -1.18
CA ARG A 224 -20.73 -12.80 -2.63
C ARG A 224 -19.34 -13.27 -3.08
N LEU A 225 -19.25 -13.72 -4.33
CA LEU A 225 -17.95 -13.94 -4.99
C LEU A 225 -17.19 -12.60 -5.15
N PRO A 226 -15.85 -12.61 -5.07
CA PRO A 226 -15.02 -11.42 -5.30
C PRO A 226 -15.14 -10.93 -6.73
N ALA A 227 -14.83 -9.65 -6.95
CA ALA A 227 -14.83 -9.05 -8.28
C ALA A 227 -13.72 -9.61 -9.20
N SER A 228 -12.60 -10.04 -8.60
CA SER A 228 -11.45 -10.60 -9.32
C SER A 228 -11.35 -12.10 -9.07
N ALA A 229 -11.35 -12.91 -10.13
CA ALA A 229 -11.14 -14.36 -10.03
C ALA A 229 -9.81 -14.72 -9.34
N ALA A 230 -8.75 -13.93 -9.57
CA ALA A 230 -7.44 -14.12 -8.95
C ALA A 230 -7.47 -14.00 -7.41
N ALA A 231 -8.48 -13.36 -6.82
CA ALA A 231 -8.61 -13.29 -5.37
C ALA A 231 -8.87 -14.67 -4.75
N HIS A 232 -9.33 -15.65 -5.54
CA HIS A 232 -9.53 -17.02 -5.04
C HIS A 232 -8.23 -17.75 -4.72
N ASP A 233 -7.11 -17.38 -5.37
CA ASP A 233 -5.84 -18.12 -5.31
C ASP A 233 -5.27 -18.17 -3.89
N VAL A 234 -5.54 -17.15 -3.07
CA VAL A 234 -5.17 -17.13 -1.64
C VAL A 234 -5.76 -18.32 -0.87
N ALA A 235 -6.91 -18.85 -1.29
CA ALA A 235 -7.59 -19.95 -0.61
C ALA A 235 -7.48 -21.29 -1.36
N THR A 236 -7.33 -21.29 -2.69
CA THR A 236 -7.19 -22.51 -3.47
C THR A 236 -5.76 -23.07 -3.44
N ASP A 237 -4.72 -22.22 -3.40
CA ASP A 237 -3.37 -22.66 -3.05
C ASP A 237 -3.26 -22.82 -1.52
N LEU A 238 -3.11 -24.06 -1.05
CA LEU A 238 -3.04 -24.36 0.39
C LEU A 238 -1.79 -23.77 1.07
N ALA A 239 -0.69 -23.55 0.34
CA ALA A 239 0.48 -22.87 0.90
C ALA A 239 0.17 -21.38 1.12
N SER A 240 -0.42 -20.72 0.12
CA SER A 240 -0.93 -19.36 0.22
C SER A 240 -1.94 -19.18 1.35
N CYS A 241 -2.89 -20.10 1.48
CA CYS A 241 -3.92 -20.07 2.50
C CYS A 241 -3.31 -20.18 3.91
N ARG A 242 -2.30 -21.04 4.09
CA ARG A 242 -1.57 -21.17 5.36
C ARG A 242 -0.83 -19.90 5.74
N ILE A 243 -0.19 -19.24 4.77
CA ILE A 243 0.51 -17.96 4.99
C ILE A 243 -0.52 -16.89 5.42
N ALA A 244 -1.60 -16.73 4.67
CA ALA A 244 -2.66 -15.76 4.99
C ALA A 244 -3.35 -16.03 6.34
N ALA A 245 -3.52 -17.30 6.71
CA ALA A 245 -4.13 -17.72 7.98
C ALA A 245 -3.27 -17.39 9.22
N SER A 246 -1.97 -17.16 9.04
CA SER A 246 -1.02 -17.05 10.15
C SER A 246 -0.88 -15.62 10.70
N GLY A 247 -1.45 -14.62 10.04
CA GLY A 247 -1.52 -13.25 10.54
C GLY A 247 -1.59 -12.18 9.44
N SER A 248 -1.56 -10.91 9.86
CA SER A 248 -1.52 -9.78 8.94
C SER A 248 -0.13 -9.62 8.31
N LEU A 249 -0.08 -9.41 7.00
CA LEU A 249 1.19 -9.31 6.27
C LEU A 249 1.71 -7.88 6.09
N TYR A 250 0.83 -6.91 5.90
CA TYR A 250 1.23 -5.52 5.61
C TYR A 250 0.09 -4.55 5.98
N PRO A 251 0.35 -3.24 6.16
CA PRO A 251 -0.66 -2.29 6.64
C PRO A 251 -1.96 -2.30 5.86
N ASP A 252 -1.89 -2.24 4.52
CA ASP A 252 -3.10 -2.18 3.70
C ASP A 252 -3.96 -3.45 3.80
N HIS A 253 -3.37 -4.63 4.01
CA HIS A 253 -4.12 -5.84 4.33
C HIS A 253 -5.01 -5.57 5.56
N VAL A 254 -4.44 -5.04 6.64
CA VAL A 254 -5.17 -4.73 7.87
C VAL A 254 -6.27 -3.71 7.63
N ILE A 255 -5.94 -2.62 6.94
CA ILE A 255 -6.82 -1.48 6.73
C ILE A 255 -8.04 -1.82 5.85
N PHE A 256 -7.87 -2.71 4.87
CA PHE A 256 -8.94 -3.04 3.92
C PHE A 256 -9.63 -4.37 4.19
N LEU A 257 -8.92 -5.38 4.70
CA LEU A 257 -9.47 -6.73 4.94
C LEU A 257 -9.67 -7.07 6.42
N GLY A 258 -9.03 -6.31 7.33
CA GLY A 258 -9.05 -6.56 8.76
C GLY A 258 -7.78 -7.25 9.27
N VAL A 259 -7.71 -7.45 10.59
CA VAL A 259 -6.56 -8.10 11.23
C VAL A 259 -6.55 -9.59 10.92
N GLY A 260 -5.52 -10.04 10.18
CA GLY A 260 -5.41 -11.39 9.67
C GLY A 260 -6.50 -11.76 8.67
N SER A 261 -6.47 -13.01 8.21
CA SER A 261 -7.51 -13.57 7.34
C SER A 261 -8.45 -14.49 8.13
N VAL A 262 -9.75 -14.38 7.86
CA VAL A 262 -10.74 -15.28 8.48
C VAL A 262 -10.89 -16.54 7.64
N ILE A 263 -10.46 -17.66 8.20
CA ILE A 263 -10.48 -18.97 7.55
C ILE A 263 -11.70 -19.77 8.01
N ALA A 264 -12.42 -20.38 7.08
CA ALA A 264 -13.53 -21.28 7.34
C ALA A 264 -13.03 -22.60 7.96
N GLY A 265 -13.65 -23.03 9.04
CA GLY A 265 -13.49 -24.36 9.60
C GLY A 265 -14.19 -25.44 8.76
N PRO A 266 -13.96 -26.74 9.06
CA PRO A 266 -14.64 -27.83 8.38
C PRO A 266 -16.16 -27.72 8.47
N GLY A 267 -16.84 -27.67 7.32
CA GLY A 267 -18.30 -27.59 7.24
C GLY A 267 -18.90 -26.22 7.58
N GLU A 268 -18.11 -25.22 7.95
CA GLU A 268 -18.61 -23.86 8.19
C GLU A 268 -19.10 -23.22 6.89
N ASN A 269 -20.26 -22.54 6.96
CA ASN A 269 -20.72 -21.62 5.94
C ASN A 269 -20.50 -20.16 6.38
N ALA A 270 -20.78 -19.20 5.50
CA ALA A 270 -20.54 -17.78 5.79
C ALA A 270 -21.32 -17.29 7.03
N ALA A 271 -22.58 -17.72 7.21
CA ALA A 271 -23.39 -17.34 8.36
C ALA A 271 -22.81 -17.85 9.69
N ALA A 272 -22.33 -19.09 9.74
CA ALA A 272 -21.68 -19.67 10.91
C ALA A 272 -20.40 -18.91 11.29
N ILE A 273 -19.62 -18.48 10.28
CA ILE A 273 -18.41 -17.68 10.53
C ILE A 273 -18.77 -16.32 11.15
N VAL A 274 -19.74 -15.61 10.57
CA VAL A 274 -20.21 -14.31 11.11
C VAL A 274 -20.67 -14.46 12.56
N ALA A 275 -21.40 -15.53 12.88
CA ALA A 275 -21.89 -15.78 14.23
C ALA A 275 -20.75 -15.93 15.25
N ARG A 276 -19.60 -16.52 14.87
CA ARG A 276 -18.46 -16.70 15.79
C ARG A 276 -17.48 -15.53 15.83
N THR A 277 -17.40 -14.69 14.80
CA THR A 277 -16.42 -13.59 14.74
C THR A 277 -16.92 -12.30 15.40
N ALA A 278 -18.17 -12.26 15.88
CA ALA A 278 -18.86 -11.11 16.49
C ALA A 278 -19.04 -9.86 15.58
N ALA A 279 -18.22 -9.71 14.55
CA ALA A 279 -18.35 -8.75 13.45
C ALA A 279 -18.24 -9.50 12.12
N ALA A 280 -18.96 -9.04 11.09
CA ALA A 280 -18.93 -9.62 9.74
C ALA A 280 -17.60 -9.27 9.04
N PRO A 281 -16.68 -10.24 8.84
CA PRO A 281 -15.38 -9.96 8.22
C PRO A 281 -15.51 -9.49 6.78
N THR A 282 -14.54 -8.69 6.29
CA THR A 282 -14.59 -8.20 4.91
C THR A 282 -14.45 -9.34 3.89
N SER A 283 -13.64 -10.35 4.20
CA SER A 283 -13.39 -11.51 3.35
C SER A 283 -13.34 -12.79 4.19
N LEU A 284 -13.77 -13.90 3.57
CA LEU A 284 -13.78 -15.25 4.14
C LEU A 284 -13.04 -16.19 3.20
N LEU A 285 -12.02 -16.88 3.70
CA LEU A 285 -11.25 -17.86 2.93
C LEU A 285 -11.77 -19.25 3.24
N PHE A 286 -12.15 -19.99 2.20
CA PHE A 286 -12.56 -21.39 2.27
C PHE A 286 -11.45 -22.26 1.67
N PRO A 287 -10.61 -22.92 2.50
CA PRO A 287 -9.46 -23.68 2.01
C PRO A 287 -9.83 -24.67 0.90
N GLY A 288 -9.08 -24.61 -0.20
CA GLY A 288 -9.28 -25.43 -1.39
C GLY A 288 -10.49 -25.08 -2.25
N LYS A 289 -11.29 -24.07 -1.88
CA LYS A 289 -12.51 -23.67 -2.62
C LYS A 289 -12.41 -22.26 -3.20
N GLY A 290 -11.94 -21.31 -2.42
CA GLY A 290 -11.83 -19.91 -2.82
C GLY A 290 -12.25 -18.95 -1.72
N VAL A 291 -12.75 -17.78 -2.12
CA VAL A 291 -12.97 -16.63 -1.24
C VAL A 291 -14.38 -16.11 -1.43
N LEU A 292 -14.99 -15.65 -0.34
CA LEU A 292 -16.19 -14.83 -0.35
C LEU A 292 -15.88 -13.44 0.21
N MET A 293 -16.45 -12.41 -0.41
CA MET A 293 -16.38 -11.02 0.02
C MET A 293 -17.71 -10.57 0.61
N ARG A 294 -17.68 -9.78 1.68
CA ARG A 294 -18.88 -9.17 2.26
C ARG A 294 -19.57 -8.29 1.23
N ARG A 295 -20.91 -8.33 1.14
CA ARG A 295 -21.73 -7.76 0.06
C ARG A 295 -21.53 -6.25 -0.19
N ASP A 296 -21.11 -5.52 0.82
CA ASP A 296 -20.82 -4.07 0.79
C ASP A 296 -19.32 -3.76 0.63
N ALA A 297 -18.44 -4.77 0.46
CA ALA A 297 -17.01 -4.57 0.27
C ALA A 297 -16.75 -3.63 -0.91
N ASN A 298 -16.07 -2.52 -0.62
CA ASN A 298 -15.77 -1.46 -1.59
C ASN A 298 -14.64 -1.85 -2.55
N ALA A 299 -14.41 -1.02 -3.58
CA ALA A 299 -13.39 -1.26 -4.59
C ALA A 299 -11.96 -1.39 -4.01
N GLY A 300 -11.67 -0.71 -2.89
CA GLY A 300 -10.39 -0.86 -2.20
C GLY A 300 -10.22 -2.22 -1.54
N ALA A 301 -11.28 -2.75 -0.90
CA ALA A 301 -11.27 -4.09 -0.33
C ALA A 301 -11.15 -5.18 -1.41
N GLU A 302 -11.84 -5.03 -2.54
CA GLU A 302 -11.71 -5.94 -3.70
C GLU A 302 -10.29 -5.94 -4.28
N ALA A 303 -9.70 -4.75 -4.45
CA ALA A 303 -8.31 -4.62 -4.89
C ALA A 303 -7.34 -5.27 -3.89
N MET A 304 -7.60 -5.13 -2.59
CA MET A 304 -6.76 -5.72 -1.55
C MET A 304 -6.90 -7.24 -1.45
N ALA A 305 -8.10 -7.80 -1.66
CA ALA A 305 -8.32 -9.24 -1.71
C ALA A 305 -7.50 -9.89 -2.85
N ARG A 306 -7.48 -9.25 -4.03
CA ARG A 306 -6.58 -9.64 -5.11
C ARG A 306 -5.10 -9.49 -4.70
N CYS A 307 -4.72 -8.36 -4.12
CA CYS A 307 -3.34 -8.10 -3.69
C CYS A 307 -2.82 -9.18 -2.75
N LEU A 308 -3.62 -9.57 -1.76
CA LEU A 308 -3.26 -10.61 -0.81
C LEU A 308 -2.92 -11.92 -1.54
N ALA A 309 -3.78 -12.36 -2.46
CA ALA A 309 -3.55 -13.55 -3.28
C ALA A 309 -2.25 -13.44 -4.09
N ASP A 310 -2.07 -12.31 -4.78
CA ASP A 310 -0.88 -12.02 -5.58
C ASP A 310 0.43 -12.05 -4.75
N VAL A 311 0.41 -11.49 -3.54
CA VAL A 311 1.55 -11.48 -2.62
C VAL A 311 1.85 -12.87 -2.11
N VAL A 312 0.87 -13.58 -1.53
CA VAL A 312 1.15 -14.87 -0.89
C VAL A 312 1.55 -15.91 -1.90
N ALA A 313 1.01 -15.88 -3.13
CA ALA A 313 1.39 -16.78 -4.22
C ALA A 313 2.87 -16.65 -4.62
N ARG A 314 3.54 -15.55 -4.26
CA ARG A 314 4.97 -15.31 -4.55
C ARG A 314 5.89 -15.52 -3.33
N VAL A 315 5.34 -15.73 -2.13
CA VAL A 315 6.11 -16.05 -0.92
C VAL A 315 6.37 -17.56 -0.87
N ASP A 316 7.61 -18.03 -0.85
CA ASP A 316 7.92 -19.47 -0.75
C ASP A 316 7.10 -20.13 0.38
N GLY A 317 6.43 -21.25 0.08
CA GLY A 317 5.56 -21.95 1.03
C GLY A 317 6.29 -22.50 2.27
N ALA A 318 7.61 -22.60 2.23
CA ALA A 318 8.47 -22.95 3.37
C ALA A 318 9.11 -21.73 4.05
N ALA A 319 8.95 -20.51 3.51
CA ALA A 319 9.55 -19.32 4.09
C ALA A 319 8.95 -19.02 5.48
N ARG A 320 9.83 -18.61 6.40
CA ARG A 320 9.40 -17.96 7.63
C ARG A 320 8.98 -16.53 7.31
N VAL A 321 7.74 -16.18 7.67
CA VAL A 321 7.15 -14.87 7.42
C VAL A 321 7.14 -14.06 8.72
N ASN A 322 7.46 -12.77 8.60
CA ASN A 322 7.30 -11.77 9.65
C ASN A 322 5.88 -11.20 9.55
N TYR A 323 4.98 -11.63 10.43
CA TYR A 323 3.64 -11.05 10.52
C TYR A 323 3.65 -9.79 11.38
N LEU A 324 2.72 -8.86 11.12
CA LEU A 324 2.51 -7.74 12.01
C LEU A 324 2.07 -8.24 13.38
N SER A 325 2.73 -7.76 14.43
CA SER A 325 2.43 -8.08 15.82
C SER A 325 1.07 -7.52 16.24
N PRO A 326 0.48 -8.00 17.35
CA PRO A 326 -0.77 -7.45 17.87
C PRO A 326 -0.70 -5.94 18.14
N LYS A 327 0.45 -5.44 18.61
CA LYS A 327 0.69 -4.02 18.84
C LYS A 327 0.63 -3.23 17.53
N GLU A 328 1.33 -3.70 16.51
CA GLU A 328 1.39 -3.03 15.20
C GLU A 328 0.02 -3.03 14.51
N ASN A 329 -0.75 -4.11 14.62
CA ASN A 329 -2.14 -4.15 14.14
C ASN A 329 -3.01 -3.11 14.87
N ALA A 330 -2.91 -3.01 16.19
CA ALA A 330 -3.70 -2.08 16.99
C ALA A 330 -3.37 -0.61 16.67
N GLU A 331 -2.10 -0.30 16.42
CA GLU A 331 -1.67 1.05 16.05
C GLU A 331 -2.22 1.48 14.67
N LEU A 332 -2.45 0.54 13.75
CA LEU A 332 -3.04 0.84 12.44
C LEU A 332 -4.53 1.18 12.52
N LEU A 333 -5.29 0.49 13.39
CA LEU A 333 -6.74 0.64 13.47
C LEU A 333 -7.20 1.84 14.32
N ASN A 334 -6.42 2.24 15.32
CA ASN A 334 -6.79 3.33 16.25
C ASN A 334 -6.32 4.71 15.78
N TRP A 335 -5.78 4.81 14.58
CA TRP A 335 -5.11 6.01 14.07
C TRP A 335 -6.05 7.00 13.38
N ASP A 336 -5.79 8.30 13.56
CA ASP A 336 -6.66 9.37 13.04
C ASP A 336 -6.73 9.42 11.51
N ALA A 337 -5.66 9.03 10.83
CA ALA A 337 -5.67 8.92 9.38
C ALA A 337 -6.64 7.83 8.88
N GLU A 338 -6.71 6.73 9.62
CA GLU A 338 -7.63 5.63 9.30
C GLU A 338 -9.08 6.04 9.57
N LYS A 339 -9.35 6.73 10.69
CA LYS A 339 -10.68 7.31 10.96
C LYS A 339 -11.13 8.26 9.84
N TYR A 340 -10.21 9.09 9.32
CA TYR A 340 -10.49 9.98 8.21
C TYR A 340 -10.79 9.22 6.91
N ARG A 341 -10.02 8.18 6.58
CA ARG A 341 -10.29 7.33 5.42
C ARG A 341 -11.66 6.65 5.52
N GLN A 342 -12.01 6.13 6.69
CA GLN A 342 -13.33 5.53 6.96
C GLN A 342 -14.46 6.56 6.81
N GLN A 343 -14.22 7.83 7.15
CA GLN A 343 -15.16 8.91 6.90
C GLN A 343 -15.35 9.14 5.39
N LEU A 344 -14.28 9.29 4.61
CA LEU A 344 -14.35 9.48 3.15
C LEU A 344 -15.12 8.36 2.45
N ASN A 345 -14.87 7.11 2.86
CA ASN A 345 -15.59 5.95 2.33
C ASN A 345 -17.09 5.96 2.68
N ARG A 346 -17.47 6.43 3.87
CA ARG A 346 -18.88 6.54 4.30
C ARG A 346 -19.62 7.66 3.58
N GLU A 347 -18.94 8.75 3.28
CA GLU A 347 -19.52 9.92 2.60
C GLU A 347 -19.64 9.73 1.08
N GLY A 348 -19.18 8.60 0.54
CA GLY A 348 -19.07 8.40 -0.91
C GLY A 348 -18.10 9.38 -1.59
N ALA A 349 -17.31 10.10 -0.78
CA ALA A 349 -16.37 11.13 -1.20
C ALA A 349 -15.03 10.56 -1.65
N THR A 350 -14.83 9.24 -1.52
CA THR A 350 -13.77 8.55 -2.24
C THR A 350 -14.07 8.69 -3.73
N LEU A 351 -13.29 9.52 -4.44
CA LEU A 351 -13.22 9.50 -5.90
C LEU A 351 -12.66 8.13 -6.31
N GLN A 352 -13.51 7.10 -6.32
CA GLN A 352 -13.20 5.72 -6.71
C GLN A 352 -13.07 5.60 -8.22
#